data_AF-A0A661JJV9-F1
#
_entry.id   AF-A0A661JJV9-F1
#
_cell.length_a   1.000
_cell.length_b   1.000
_cell.length_c   1.000
_cell.angle_alpha   90.00
_cell.angle_beta   90.00
_cell.angle_gamma   90.00
#
_symmetry.space_group_name_H-M   'P 1'
#
loop_
_entity.id
_entity.type
_entity.pdbx_description
1 polymer ?
#
loop_
_entity_poly.entity_id
_entity_poly.type
_entity_poly.pdbx_seq_one_letter_code
_entity_poly.pdbx_strand_id
1 'polypeptide(L)'
;MMNERFQIKGNLLAKNTALNFIGQVVPLFVAVIAIPFIIQGLGADRFGILSLAWIIIGYFSIINLGLGRATTKFVAEALGKDEMEKIPSIVWTSLASQLFLGILGGVILIILTPILVKQILNIPIDLIKETKTTFYL
;
A
#
# COMPACT_ATOMS: atom_id res chain seq x y z
N MET A 1 25.89 31.40 9.95
CA MET A 1 25.29 32.12 8.81
C MET A 1 23.91 31.51 8.63
N MET A 2 22.88 32.26 9.00
CA MET A 2 21.54 31.78 9.38
C MET A 2 20.51 32.36 8.40
N ASN A 3 19.44 31.60 8.12
CA ASN A 3 18.25 31.91 7.29
C ASN A 3 18.38 31.75 5.77
N GLU A 4 18.21 30.51 5.29
CA GLU A 4 17.17 30.29 4.28
C GLU A 4 16.02 29.55 4.95
N ARG A 5 15.10 30.32 5.54
CA ARG A 5 13.88 29.74 6.12
C ARG A 5 13.16 28.98 5.00
N PHE A 6 12.76 27.74 5.26
CA PHE A 6 11.69 27.08 4.51
C PHE A 6 10.45 27.98 4.53
N GLN A 7 10.37 28.94 3.62
CA GLN A 7 9.21 29.81 3.49
C GLN A 7 8.12 28.97 2.84
N ILE A 8 7.23 28.43 3.67
CA ILE A 8 6.03 27.74 3.20
C ILE A 8 5.15 28.78 2.49
N LYS A 9 5.30 28.89 1.18
CA LYS A 9 4.51 29.78 0.33
C LYS A 9 3.17 29.11 0.02
N GLY A 10 2.09 29.89 -0.02
CA GLY A 10 0.75 29.39 -0.35
C GLY A 10 0.70 28.63 -1.69
N ASN A 11 1.44 29.10 -2.70
CA ASN A 11 1.56 28.41 -3.99
C ASN A 11 2.22 27.03 -3.89
N LEU A 12 3.23 26.88 -3.02
CA LEU A 12 3.90 25.59 -2.80
C LEU A 12 2.95 24.60 -2.11
N LEU A 13 2.17 25.07 -1.13
CA LEU A 13 1.14 24.26 -0.48
C LEU A 13 0.07 23.83 -1.49
N ALA A 14 -0.51 24.78 -2.23
CA ALA A 14 -1.53 24.51 -3.23
C ALA A 14 -1.05 23.49 -4.27
N LYS A 15 0.19 23.64 -4.77
CA LYS A 15 0.79 22.67 -5.71
C LYS A 15 0.94 21.28 -5.10
N ASN A 16 1.47 21.16 -3.89
CA ASN A 16 1.64 19.85 -3.24
C ASN A 16 0.30 19.19 -2.90
N THR A 17 -0.68 19.98 -2.44
CA THR A 17 -2.05 19.48 -2.20
C THR A 17 -2.69 19.01 -3.49
N ALA A 18 -2.58 19.78 -4.57
CA ALA A 18 -3.09 19.38 -5.89
C ALA A 18 -2.42 18.09 -6.39
N LEU A 19 -1.10 17.96 -6.24
CA LEU A 19 -0.37 16.74 -6.61
C LEU A 19 -0.84 15.52 -5.80
N ASN A 20 -1.03 15.66 -4.48
CA ASN A 20 -1.57 14.58 -3.64
C ASN A 20 -2.99 14.22 -4.04
N PHE A 21 -3.84 15.21 -4.33
CA PHE A 21 -5.23 14.99 -4.74
C PHE A 21 -5.31 14.28 -6.09
N ILE A 22 -4.57 14.77 -7.10
CA ILE A 22 -4.47 14.13 -8.41
C ILE A 22 -3.94 12.70 -8.26
N GLY A 23 -2.93 12.50 -7.42
CA GLY A 23 -2.36 11.18 -7.14
C GLY A 23 -3.33 10.19 -6.50
N GLN A 24 -4.40 10.66 -5.83
CA GLN A 24 -5.47 9.81 -5.29
C GLN A 24 -6.61 9.61 -6.29
N VAL A 25 -6.98 10.66 -7.02
CA VAL A 25 -8.15 10.69 -7.89
C VAL A 25 -7.89 9.99 -9.23
N VAL A 26 -6.71 10.18 -9.83
CA VAL A 26 -6.37 9.55 -11.11
C VAL A 26 -6.44 8.02 -11.04
N PRO A 27 -5.83 7.34 -10.05
CA PRO A 27 -5.97 5.88 -9.93
C PRO A 27 -7.41 5.41 -9.79
N LEU A 28 -8.27 6.19 -9.11
CA LEU A 28 -9.69 5.86 -8.98
C LEU A 28 -10.40 5.89 -10.34
N PHE A 29 -10.19 6.94 -11.14
CA PHE A 29 -10.75 7.01 -12.50
C PHE A 29 -10.23 5.88 -13.40
N VAL A 30 -8.93 5.60 -13.33
CA VAL A 30 -8.33 4.49 -14.06
C VAL A 30 -8.97 3.17 -13.65
N ALA A 31 -9.17 2.93 -12.35
CA ALA A 31 -9.81 1.72 -11.85
C ALA A 31 -11.25 1.58 -12.40
N VAL A 32 -12.07 2.63 -12.34
CA VAL A 32 -13.46 2.60 -12.86
C VAL A 32 -13.50 2.24 -14.34
N ILE A 33 -12.58 2.80 -15.13
CA ILE A 33 -12.50 2.50 -16.57
C ILE A 33 -11.97 1.08 -16.80
N ALA A 34 -10.97 0.64 -16.03
CA ALA A 34 -10.32 -0.66 -16.23
C ALA A 34 -11.19 -1.85 -15.77
N ILE A 35 -11.97 -1.70 -14.71
CA ILE A 35 -12.82 -2.76 -14.14
C ILE A 35 -13.67 -3.49 -15.20
N PRO A 36 -14.45 -2.83 -16.09
CA PRO A 36 -15.24 -3.54 -17.09
C PRO A 36 -14.39 -4.35 -18.07
N PHE A 37 -13.22 -3.85 -18.48
CA PHE A 37 -12.30 -4.60 -19.34
C PHE A 37 -11.71 -5.81 -18.62
N ILE A 38 -11.36 -5.66 -17.35
CA ILE A 38 -10.85 -6.75 -16.51
C ILE A 38 -11.93 -7.82 -16.34
N ILE A 39 -13.18 -7.44 -16.05
CA ILE A 39 -14.30 -8.38 -15.91
C ILE A 39 -14.57 -9.10 -17.24
N GLN A 40 -14.54 -8.40 -18.38
CA GLN A 40 -14.72 -9.03 -19.70
C GLN A 40 -13.59 -10.01 -20.03
N GLY A 41 -12.34 -9.69 -19.66
CA GLY A 41 -11.18 -10.55 -19.92
C GLY A 41 -11.05 -11.75 -18.99
N LEU A 42 -11.35 -11.58 -17.70
CA LEU A 42 -11.20 -12.63 -16.68
C LEU A 42 -12.49 -13.42 -16.42
N GLY A 43 -13.65 -12.86 -16.75
CA GLY A 43 -14.94 -13.35 -16.30
C GLY A 43 -15.24 -12.95 -14.84
N ALA A 44 -16.51 -13.10 -14.45
CA ALA A 44 -17.00 -12.67 -13.14
C ALA A 44 -16.35 -13.46 -11.98
N ASP A 45 -16.16 -14.78 -12.13
CA ASP A 45 -15.67 -15.63 -11.04
C ASP A 45 -14.22 -15.31 -10.67
N ARG A 46 -13.34 -15.15 -11.66
CA ARG A 46 -11.93 -14.78 -11.45
C ARG A 46 -11.79 -13.35 -10.95
N PHE A 47 -12.63 -12.42 -11.42
CA PHE A 47 -12.68 -11.08 -10.86
C PHE A 47 -13.14 -11.08 -9.39
N GLY A 48 -14.07 -11.96 -9.02
CA GLY A 48 -14.48 -12.17 -7.62
C GLY A 48 -13.30 -12.61 -6.75
N ILE A 49 -12.50 -13.58 -7.22
CA ILE A 49 -11.28 -14.02 -6.52
C ILE A 49 -10.27 -12.87 -6.40
N LEU A 50 -10.03 -12.12 -7.48
CA LEU A 50 -9.14 -10.95 -7.46
C LEU A 50 -9.61 -9.89 -6.44
N SER A 51 -10.92 -9.64 -6.39
CA SER A 51 -11.51 -8.69 -5.45
C SER A 51 -11.32 -9.14 -4.00
N LEU A 52 -11.50 -10.43 -3.71
CA LEU A 52 -11.24 -11.01 -2.39
C LEU A 52 -9.76 -10.92 -2.01
N ALA A 53 -8.85 -11.17 -2.97
CA ALA A 53 -7.41 -11.00 -2.75
C ALA A 53 -7.07 -9.54 -2.40
N TRP A 54 -7.62 -8.56 -3.12
CA TRP A 54 -7.44 -7.14 -2.79
C TRP A 54 -7.98 -6.77 -1.42
N ILE A 55 -9.12 -7.30 -1.01
CA ILE A 55 -9.67 -7.06 0.34
C ILE A 55 -8.69 -7.56 1.39
N ILE A 56 -8.16 -8.78 1.23
CA ILE A 56 -7.21 -9.37 2.17
C ILE A 56 -5.92 -8.55 2.21
N ILE A 57 -5.32 -8.22 1.05
CA ILE A 57 -4.15 -7.34 0.96
C ILE A 57 -4.43 -5.98 1.63
N GLY A 58 -5.62 -5.42 1.40
CA GLY A 58 -6.09 -4.18 2.00
C GLY A 58 -6.11 -4.24 3.53
N TYR A 59 -6.61 -5.32 4.13
CA TYR A 59 -6.55 -5.49 5.59
C TYR A 59 -5.12 -5.67 6.11
N PHE A 60 -4.25 -6.38 5.38
CA PHE A 60 -2.84 -6.51 5.74
C PHE A 60 -2.10 -5.16 5.70
N SER A 61 -2.59 -4.17 4.96
CA SER A 61 -1.98 -2.83 4.95
C SER A 61 -1.99 -2.16 6.34
N ILE A 62 -2.90 -2.55 7.23
CA ILE A 62 -2.98 -2.06 8.63
C ILE A 62 -1.72 -2.43 9.41
N ILE A 63 -1.08 -3.55 9.08
CA ILE A 63 0.15 -4.03 9.73
C ILE A 63 1.31 -3.04 9.54
N ASN A 64 1.26 -2.17 8.53
CA ASN A 64 2.27 -1.13 8.35
C ASN A 64 2.20 -0.02 9.41
N LEU A 65 1.20 -0.01 10.31
CA LEU A 65 1.05 0.89 11.47
C LEU A 65 1.20 2.39 11.16
N GLY A 66 1.02 2.79 9.90
CA GLY A 66 1.26 4.17 9.46
C GLY A 66 2.73 4.58 9.38
N LEU A 67 3.68 3.63 9.36
CA LEU A 67 5.12 3.87 9.30
C LEU A 67 5.50 4.83 8.16
N GLY A 68 4.92 4.71 6.97
CA GLY A 68 5.18 5.66 5.88
C GLY A 68 4.87 7.12 6.25
N ARG A 69 3.73 7.36 6.91
CA ARG A 69 3.37 8.71 7.40
C ARG A 69 4.30 9.18 8.51
N ALA A 70 4.70 8.28 9.40
CA ALA A 70 5.66 8.57 10.46
C ALA A 70 7.03 8.95 9.87
N THR A 71 7.53 8.22 8.87
CA THR A 71 8.77 8.53 8.15
C THR A 71 8.70 9.92 7.54
N THR A 72 7.64 10.23 6.78
CA THR A 72 7.47 11.57 6.18
C THR A 72 7.48 12.66 7.24
N LYS A 73 6.77 12.46 8.37
CA LYS A 73 6.74 13.42 9.48
C LYS A 73 8.13 13.65 10.08
N PHE A 74 8.82 12.58 10.48
CA PHE A 74 10.12 12.70 11.15
C PHE A 74 11.21 13.24 10.21
N VAL A 75 11.17 12.89 8.93
CA VAL A 75 12.07 13.48 7.92
C VAL A 75 11.78 14.96 7.74
N ALA A 76 10.50 15.36 7.63
CA ALA A 76 10.14 16.78 7.52
C ALA A 76 10.54 17.59 8.76
N GLU A 77 10.42 17.00 9.95
CA GLU A 77 10.86 17.62 11.21
C GLU A 77 12.38 17.78 11.28
N ALA A 78 13.15 16.76 10.90
CA ALA A 78 14.61 16.82 10.83
C ALA A 78 15.09 17.86 9.81
N LEU A 79 14.47 17.91 8.63
CA LEU A 79 14.73 18.94 7.62
C LEU A 79 14.45 20.35 8.15
N GLY A 80 13.35 20.54 8.88
CA GLY A 80 13.00 21.83 9.47
C GLY A 80 13.95 22.29 10.60
N LYS A 81 14.65 21.35 11.23
CA LYS A 81 15.64 21.60 12.29
C LYS A 81 17.09 21.64 11.78
N ASP A 82 17.31 21.50 10.47
CA ASP A 82 18.63 21.39 9.83
C ASP A 82 19.45 20.17 10.34
N GLU A 83 18.76 19.13 10.82
CA GLU A 83 19.36 17.90 11.36
C GLU A 83 19.51 16.82 10.27
N MET A 84 20.17 17.17 9.17
CA MET A 84 20.29 16.31 7.98
C MET A 84 20.91 14.94 8.28
N GLU A 85 21.82 14.88 9.26
CA GLU A 85 22.49 13.65 9.70
C GLU A 85 21.53 12.60 10.29
N LYS A 86 20.35 13.02 10.78
CA LYS A 86 19.35 12.08 11.35
C LYS A 86 18.49 11.42 10.28
N ILE A 87 18.39 12.01 9.09
CA ILE A 87 17.51 11.52 8.01
C ILE A 87 17.84 10.06 7.62
N PRO A 88 19.11 9.66 7.38
CA PRO A 88 19.43 8.28 7.05
C PRO A 88 18.98 7.29 8.12
N SER A 89 19.16 7.63 9.40
CA SER A 89 18.74 6.77 10.51
C SER A 89 17.21 6.57 10.54
N ILE A 90 16.45 7.66 10.34
CA ILE A 90 14.97 7.61 10.25
C ILE A 90 14.52 6.72 9.08
N VAL A 91 15.13 6.89 7.91
CA VAL A 91 14.81 6.13 6.70
C VAL A 91 15.17 4.65 6.87
N TRP A 92 16.38 4.33 7.34
CA TRP A 92 16.80 2.94 7.56
C TRP A 92 15.95 2.23 8.60
N THR A 93 15.64 2.88 9.72
CA THR A 93 14.76 2.32 10.75
C THR A 93 13.37 2.03 10.15
N SER A 94 12.82 2.99 9.40
CA SER A 94 11.51 2.83 8.75
C SER A 94 11.49 1.71 7.72
N LEU A 95 12.54 1.61 6.88
CA LEU A 95 12.69 0.55 5.89
C LEU A 95 12.84 -0.82 6.55
N ALA A 96 13.70 -0.94 7.56
CA ALA A 96 13.90 -2.19 8.29
C ALA A 96 12.60 -2.65 8.99
N SER A 97 11.87 -1.74 9.63
CA SER A 97 10.57 -2.05 10.24
C SER A 97 9.53 -2.47 9.21
N GLN A 98 9.44 -1.78 8.06
CA GLN A 98 8.51 -2.14 6.98
C GLN A 98 8.86 -3.49 6.35
N LEU A 99 10.15 -3.78 6.12
CA LEU A 99 10.59 -5.08 5.62
C LEU A 99 10.26 -6.20 6.61
N PHE A 100 10.54 -5.98 7.90
CA PHE A 100 10.21 -6.95 8.94
C PHE A 100 8.70 -7.23 9.01
N LEU A 101 7.88 -6.17 9.06
CA LEU A 101 6.42 -6.29 9.10
C LEU A 101 5.85 -6.88 7.81
N GLY A 102 6.43 -6.55 6.66
CA GLY A 102 6.05 -7.11 5.36
C GLY A 102 6.36 -8.60 5.26
N ILE A 103 7.54 -9.03 5.70
CA ILE A 103 7.90 -10.45 5.77
C ILE A 103 6.96 -11.18 6.75
N LEU A 104 6.74 -10.60 7.93
CA LEU A 104 5.85 -11.18 8.94
C LEU A 104 4.42 -11.32 8.40
N GLY A 105 3.88 -10.29 7.76
CA GLY A 105 2.58 -10.31 7.10
C GLY A 105 2.52 -11.35 5.97
N GLY A 106 3.55 -11.43 5.11
CA GLY A 106 3.63 -12.41 4.04
C GLY A 106 3.65 -13.85 4.57
N VAL A 107 4.44 -14.14 5.60
CA VAL A 107 4.48 -15.46 6.26
C VAL A 107 3.12 -15.82 6.86
N ILE A 108 2.48 -14.87 7.55
CA ILE A 108 1.12 -15.08 8.09
C ILE A 108 0.15 -15.40 6.96
N LEU A 109 0.18 -14.65 5.85
CA LEU A 109 -0.69 -14.89 4.71
C LEU A 109 -0.46 -16.29 4.12
N ILE A 110 0.79 -16.69 3.87
CA ILE A 110 1.15 -18.03 3.35
C ILE A 110 0.59 -19.14 4.25
N ILE A 111 0.70 -18.99 5.57
CA ILE A 111 0.20 -19.97 6.55
C ILE A 111 -1.34 -20.00 6.56
N LEU A 112 -2.00 -18.86 6.41
CA LEU A 112 -3.47 -18.78 6.41
C LEU A 112 -4.10 -19.15 5.06
N THR A 113 -3.39 -19.04 3.95
CA THR A 113 -3.91 -19.32 2.59
C THR A 113 -4.65 -20.65 2.46
N PRO A 114 -4.14 -21.79 2.97
CA PRO A 114 -4.87 -23.06 2.92
C PRO A 114 -6.23 -23.03 3.63
N ILE A 115 -6.32 -22.32 4.76
CA ILE A 115 -7.54 -22.20 5.57
C ILE A 115 -8.51 -21.25 4.86
N LEU A 116 -8.00 -20.09 4.41
CA LEU A 116 -8.77 -19.10 3.68
C LEU A 116 -9.44 -19.74 2.45
N VAL A 117 -8.66 -20.39 1.59
CA VAL A 117 -9.15 -20.95 0.33
C VAL A 117 -10.10 -22.15 0.51
N LYS A 118 -9.93 -22.97 1.56
CA LYS A 118 -10.72 -24.18 1.74
C LYS A 118 -11.97 -24.01 2.61
N GLN A 119 -11.93 -23.11 3.60
CA GLN A 119 -12.94 -23.06 4.67
C GLN A 119 -13.68 -21.73 4.75
N ILE A 120 -13.06 -20.63 4.30
CA ILE A 120 -13.61 -19.28 4.49
C ILE A 120 -14.13 -18.73 3.16
N LEU A 121 -13.33 -18.85 2.10
CA LEU A 121 -13.68 -18.39 0.77
C LEU A 121 -14.53 -19.47 0.10
N ASN A 122 -15.76 -19.13 -0.28
CA ASN A 122 -16.68 -20.04 -0.95
C ASN A 122 -16.32 -20.15 -2.45
N ILE A 123 -15.23 -20.88 -2.75
CA ILE A 123 -14.61 -20.92 -4.08
C ILE A 123 -15.15 -22.11 -4.90
N PRO A 124 -15.51 -21.90 -6.18
CA PRO A 124 -15.82 -22.98 -7.12
C PRO A 124 -14.68 -24.01 -7.21
N ILE A 125 -15.02 -25.29 -7.29
CA ILE A 125 -14.05 -26.42 -7.19
C ILE A 125 -12.98 -26.34 -8.29
N ASP A 126 -13.34 -25.86 -9.47
CA ASP A 126 -12.50 -25.66 -10.65
C ASP A 126 -11.46 -24.53 -10.48
N LEU A 127 -11.74 -23.54 -9.61
CA LEU A 127 -10.86 -22.37 -9.40
C LEU A 127 -9.99 -22.46 -8.13
N ILE A 128 -10.11 -23.52 -7.34
CA ILE A 128 -9.34 -23.69 -6.09
C ILE A 128 -7.83 -23.64 -6.35
N LYS A 129 -7.37 -24.30 -7.44
CA LYS A 129 -5.93 -24.35 -7.77
C LYS A 129 -5.41 -22.97 -8.15
N GLU A 130 -6.14 -22.26 -9.01
CA GLU A 130 -5.80 -20.91 -9.45
C GLU A 130 -5.79 -19.95 -8.26
N THR A 131 -6.80 -20.03 -7.40
CA THR A 131 -6.89 -19.16 -6.23
C THR A 131 -5.72 -19.37 -5.27
N LYS A 132 -5.32 -20.62 -4.99
CA LYS A 132 -4.12 -20.86 -4.17
C LYS A 132 -2.88 -20.21 -4.75
N THR A 133 -2.68 -20.31 -6.07
CA THR A 133 -1.54 -19.68 -6.73
C THR A 133 -1.59 -18.16 -6.58
N THR A 134 -2.76 -17.54 -6.73
CA THR A 134 -2.94 -16.09 -6.51
C THR A 134 -2.57 -15.65 -5.10
N PHE A 135 -2.89 -16.43 -4.07
CA PHE A 135 -2.59 -16.08 -2.67
C PHE A 135 -1.18 -16.44 -2.21
N TYR A 136 -0.41 -17.18 -3.01
CA TYR A 136 1.00 -17.50 -2.74
C TYR A 136 1.99 -16.63 -3.52
N LEU A 137 1.53 -15.94 -4.57
CA LEU A 137 2.27 -14.94 -5.34
C LEU A 137 2.34 -13.61 -4.58
#